data_AF-A0A7V8IQW2-F1
#
_entry.id   AF-A0A7V8IQW2-F1
#
_cell.length_a   1.000
_cell.length_b   1.000
_cell.length_c   1.000
_cell.angle_alpha   90.00
_cell.angle_beta   90.00
_cell.angle_gamma   90.00
#
_symmetry.space_group_name_H-M   'P 1'
#
loop_
_entity.id
_entity.type
_entity.pdbx_description
1 polymer ?
#
loop_
_entity_poly.entity_id
_entity_poly.type
_entity_poly.pdbx_seq_one_letter_code
_entity_poly.pdbx_strand_id
1 'polypeptide(L)'
;MQKPAKFLSTILALNLSLSPIATYAIDVNAAKIAGVDLSRENPLRSNNQQPIANSLEAGIWSEASKVELKASTSGERTSHRELETYVQSVVARILGARSMEVRTYVMERPFFNASVAPNGYTEVWTGLLLRVQSEDELAFVLGHEAGHYLRSHSVQTYQEYKDRQAATLALSLLLTVAAASAAANANSIGAANNIMNSTSTLIDIVYLGSLASFLGYNRDKEAAADIYGYDFALSGGYYPRAGENIWRRQIDETAASDEERKRRSPTRINVFGSHPLELERIEALRKYDMELNQQNQSASSSDVQKRADYRNRIRPYLSNWLRDDLRRRDFGQTIFVINNLLIDKADAGVLNFYKGEALRLRGREGDFASALGAYQEALLAQDAPVETNRQIGEIYRRQDKKPEALAAYKAYVAAAPNAEDAWIIQDLISQLEQ
;
A
#
# COMPACT_ATOMS: atom_id res chain seq x y z
N MET A 1 -21.53 6.95 48.69
CA MET A 1 -22.07 7.37 47.38
C MET A 1 -21.24 8.53 46.84
N GLN A 2 -20.19 8.24 46.07
CA GLN A 2 -19.37 9.22 45.36
C GLN A 2 -19.75 9.19 43.88
N LYS A 3 -20.09 10.34 43.30
CA LYS A 3 -20.35 10.49 41.85
C LYS A 3 -19.01 10.43 41.10
N PRO A 4 -18.95 9.77 39.92
CA PRO A 4 -17.73 9.73 39.13
C PRO A 4 -17.50 11.09 38.43
N ALA A 5 -16.23 11.52 38.43
CA ALA A 5 -15.76 12.70 37.72
C ALA A 5 -15.86 12.48 36.20
N LYS A 6 -16.44 13.45 35.49
CA LYS A 6 -16.46 13.49 34.02
C LYS A 6 -15.04 13.78 33.52
N PHE A 7 -14.44 12.81 32.82
CA PHE A 7 -13.29 13.06 31.97
C PHE A 7 -13.74 13.91 30.77
N LEU A 8 -13.25 15.14 30.69
CA LEU A 8 -13.35 15.99 29.52
C LEU A 8 -12.32 15.51 28.50
N SER A 9 -12.76 14.83 27.44
CA SER A 9 -11.94 14.58 26.26
C SER A 9 -11.71 15.89 25.52
N THR A 10 -10.49 16.41 25.59
CA THR A 10 -10.04 17.52 24.75
C THR A 10 -9.94 17.02 23.30
N ILE A 11 -10.93 17.33 22.48
CA ILE A 11 -10.82 17.22 21.02
C ILE A 11 -9.88 18.34 20.57
N LEU A 12 -8.65 17.99 20.22
CA LEU A 12 -7.74 18.90 19.55
C LEU A 12 -8.30 19.15 18.13
N ALA A 13 -9.03 20.25 17.96
CA ALA A 13 -9.44 20.70 16.64
C ALA A 13 -8.19 21.07 15.85
N LEU A 14 -7.79 20.25 14.88
CA LEU A 14 -6.83 20.66 13.86
C LEU A 14 -7.48 21.83 13.10
N ASN A 15 -6.98 23.04 13.33
CA ASN A 15 -7.23 24.18 12.46
C ASN A 15 -6.53 23.93 11.11
N LEU A 16 -7.17 23.18 10.22
CA LEU A 16 -6.85 23.17 8.81
C LEU A 16 -7.31 24.51 8.24
N SER A 17 -6.40 25.48 8.13
CA SER A 17 -6.63 26.63 7.26
C SER A 17 -6.73 26.10 5.83
N LEU A 18 -7.97 25.97 5.33
CA LEU A 18 -8.23 25.67 3.93
C LEU A 18 -7.78 26.89 3.13
N SER A 19 -6.55 26.85 2.60
CA SER A 19 -6.09 27.80 1.59
C SER A 19 -7.06 27.77 0.41
N PRO A 20 -7.35 28.92 -0.24
CA PRO A 20 -8.18 28.95 -1.43
C PRO A 20 -7.55 28.04 -2.49
N ILE A 21 -8.43 27.26 -3.14
CA ILE A 21 -8.13 26.28 -4.17
C ILE A 21 -7.10 26.85 -5.14
N ALA A 22 -5.87 26.34 -5.12
CA ALA A 22 -5.06 26.40 -6.31
C ALA A 22 -5.87 25.66 -7.37
N THR A 23 -6.45 26.39 -8.33
CA THR A 23 -6.92 25.78 -9.57
C THR A 23 -5.84 24.81 -10.01
N TYR A 24 -6.18 23.54 -10.18
CA TYR A 24 -5.27 22.52 -10.71
C TYR A 24 -4.86 22.95 -12.13
N ALA A 25 -3.91 23.87 -12.22
CA ALA A 25 -3.45 24.46 -13.46
C ALA A 25 -2.41 23.49 -14.02
N ILE A 26 -2.93 22.39 -14.54
CA ILE A 26 -2.16 21.34 -15.18
C ILE A 26 -1.56 21.94 -16.45
N ASP A 27 -0.24 21.91 -16.59
CA ASP A 27 0.41 22.43 -17.77
C ASP A 27 0.35 21.38 -18.89
N VAL A 28 -0.68 21.50 -19.71
CA VAL A 28 -0.92 20.61 -20.86
C VAL A 28 0.24 20.66 -21.87
N ASN A 29 0.95 21.78 -21.98
CA ASN A 29 2.09 21.89 -22.90
C ASN A 29 3.30 21.14 -22.33
N ALA A 30 3.61 21.31 -21.05
CA ALA A 30 4.67 20.57 -20.39
C ALA A 30 4.40 19.06 -20.42
N ALA A 31 3.15 18.63 -20.17
CA ALA A 31 2.76 17.23 -20.26
C ALA A 31 2.97 16.67 -21.68
N LYS A 32 2.59 17.45 -22.71
CA LYS A 32 2.82 17.08 -24.11
C LYS A 32 4.31 16.97 -24.45
N ILE A 33 5.15 17.88 -23.97
CA ILE A 33 6.62 17.83 -24.14
C ILE A 33 7.18 16.57 -23.45
N ALA A 34 6.64 16.20 -22.29
CA ALA A 34 6.97 14.97 -21.59
C ALA A 34 6.49 13.68 -22.28
N GLY A 35 5.72 13.80 -23.37
CA GLY A 35 5.20 12.66 -24.13
C GLY A 35 3.84 12.15 -23.63
N VAL A 36 3.13 12.94 -22.83
CA VAL A 36 1.80 12.59 -22.29
C VAL A 36 0.74 13.46 -22.97
N ASP A 37 -0.15 12.85 -23.75
CA ASP A 37 -1.23 13.56 -24.45
C ASP A 37 -2.48 13.70 -23.56
N LEU A 38 -2.55 14.80 -22.80
CA LEU A 38 -3.73 15.11 -21.99
C LEU A 38 -4.93 15.65 -22.81
N SER A 39 -4.79 15.88 -24.12
CA SER A 39 -5.88 16.44 -24.93
C SER A 39 -7.03 15.46 -25.17
N ARG A 40 -6.78 14.17 -24.95
CA ARG A 40 -7.76 13.08 -25.09
C ARG A 40 -8.48 12.75 -23.79
N GLU A 41 -8.10 13.40 -22.70
CA GLU A 41 -8.65 13.14 -21.39
C GLU A 41 -10.07 13.67 -21.27
N ASN A 42 -10.95 12.90 -20.62
CA ASN A 42 -12.28 13.38 -20.29
C ASN A 42 -12.21 14.65 -19.44
N PRO A 43 -13.20 15.55 -19.54
CA PRO A 43 -13.31 16.67 -18.62
C PRO A 43 -13.24 16.20 -17.16
N LEU A 44 -12.60 17.01 -16.30
CA LEU A 44 -12.63 16.76 -14.86
C LEU A 44 -14.07 16.68 -14.38
N ARG A 45 -14.36 15.71 -13.52
CA ARG A 45 -15.65 15.63 -12.82
C ARG A 45 -15.92 16.96 -12.12
N SER A 46 -17.14 17.48 -12.24
CA SER A 46 -17.58 18.62 -11.42
C SER A 46 -17.66 18.22 -9.96
N ASN A 47 -17.60 19.21 -9.06
CA ASN A 47 -17.62 18.98 -7.62
C ASN A 47 -18.90 18.22 -7.23
N ASN A 48 -18.75 17.12 -6.49
CA ASN A 48 -19.83 16.20 -6.09
C ASN A 48 -20.69 15.65 -7.25
N GLN A 49 -20.15 15.59 -8.47
CA GLN A 49 -20.87 15.09 -9.63
C GLN A 49 -21.35 13.64 -9.42
N GLN A 50 -22.67 13.45 -9.48
CA GLN A 50 -23.29 12.14 -9.49
C GLN A 50 -23.44 11.62 -10.94
N PRO A 51 -23.40 10.30 -11.14
CA PRO A 51 -23.70 9.72 -12.45
C PRO A 51 -25.14 9.98 -12.86
N ILE A 52 -25.40 10.04 -14.17
CA ILE A 52 -26.76 10.17 -14.69
C ILE A 52 -27.57 8.92 -14.27
N ALA A 53 -28.77 9.11 -13.74
CA ALA A 53 -29.62 8.01 -13.30
C ALA A 53 -29.87 7.00 -14.44
N ASN A 54 -29.87 5.71 -14.10
CA ASN A 54 -30.01 4.58 -15.04
C ASN A 54 -28.94 4.50 -16.15
N SER A 55 -27.84 5.25 -16.03
CA SER A 55 -26.68 5.10 -16.92
C SER A 55 -25.83 3.90 -16.55
N LEU A 56 -24.93 3.51 -17.46
CA LEU A 56 -23.91 2.52 -17.17
C LEU A 56 -23.06 2.91 -15.95
N GLU A 57 -22.66 4.18 -15.88
CA GLU A 57 -21.87 4.70 -14.77
C GLU A 57 -22.61 4.57 -13.43
N ALA A 58 -23.91 4.86 -13.39
CA ALA A 58 -24.74 4.67 -12.19
C ALA A 58 -24.79 3.20 -11.74
N GLY A 59 -24.83 2.27 -12.70
CA GLY A 59 -24.71 0.84 -12.42
C GLY A 59 -23.36 0.46 -11.80
N ILE A 60 -22.25 0.94 -12.38
CA ILE A 60 -20.90 0.68 -11.85
C ILE A 60 -20.75 1.28 -10.44
N TRP A 61 -21.27 2.50 -10.20
CA TRP A 61 -21.27 3.13 -8.87
C TRP A 61 -22.06 2.34 -7.83
N SER A 62 -23.18 1.74 -8.22
CA SER A 62 -23.96 0.86 -7.35
C SER A 62 -23.16 -0.36 -6.93
N GLU A 63 -22.47 -1.03 -7.85
CA GLU A 63 -21.60 -2.17 -7.53
C GLU A 63 -20.40 -1.75 -6.66
N ALA A 64 -19.76 -0.62 -6.98
CA ALA A 64 -18.68 -0.06 -6.16
C ALA A 64 -19.14 0.25 -4.74
N SER A 65 -20.38 0.72 -4.56
CA SER A 65 -20.94 1.00 -3.22
C SER A 65 -21.18 -0.27 -2.41
N LYS A 66 -21.53 -1.40 -3.04
CA LYS A 66 -21.65 -2.70 -2.36
C LYS A 66 -20.28 -3.20 -1.91
N VAL A 67 -19.24 -3.01 -2.72
CA VAL A 67 -17.86 -3.35 -2.39
C VAL A 67 -17.37 -2.48 -1.21
N GLU A 68 -17.59 -1.17 -1.28
CA GLU A 68 -17.27 -0.24 -0.19
C GLU A 68 -17.93 -0.67 1.12
N LEU A 69 -19.22 -1.04 1.10
CA LEU A 69 -19.92 -1.50 2.30
C LEU A 69 -19.24 -2.74 2.90
N LYS A 70 -18.90 -3.74 2.08
CA LYS A 70 -18.21 -4.96 2.55
C LYS A 70 -16.85 -4.63 3.17
N ALA A 71 -16.07 -3.78 2.52
CA ALA A 71 -14.77 -3.38 3.01
C ALA A 71 -14.84 -2.55 4.29
N SER A 72 -15.85 -1.67 4.40
CA SER A 72 -16.06 -0.82 5.59
C SER A 72 -16.26 -1.62 6.87
N THR A 73 -16.78 -2.85 6.75
CA THR A 73 -17.02 -3.80 7.85
C THR A 73 -16.05 -4.99 7.84
N SER A 74 -15.03 -4.99 6.98
CA SER A 74 -14.11 -6.12 6.84
C SER A 74 -13.17 -6.22 8.04
N GLY A 75 -12.86 -7.45 8.46
CA GLY A 75 -11.81 -7.71 9.45
C GLY A 75 -10.39 -7.41 8.93
N GLU A 76 -10.23 -7.21 7.62
CA GLU A 76 -8.97 -6.76 7.02
C GLU A 76 -8.79 -5.24 7.11
N ARG A 77 -9.84 -4.47 7.41
CA ARG A 77 -9.72 -3.03 7.60
C ARG A 77 -8.97 -2.77 8.90
N THR A 78 -8.03 -1.84 8.87
CA THR A 78 -7.27 -1.48 10.06
C THR A 78 -8.20 -1.04 11.20
N SER A 79 -7.89 -1.47 12.42
CA SER A 79 -8.58 -0.99 13.63
C SER A 79 -8.00 0.33 14.15
N HIS A 80 -6.90 0.80 13.55
CA HIS A 80 -6.16 2.00 13.93
C HIS A 80 -6.77 3.25 13.30
N ARG A 81 -7.67 3.90 14.05
CA ARG A 81 -8.40 5.09 13.57
C ARG A 81 -7.47 6.26 13.25
N GLU A 82 -6.38 6.38 13.99
CA GLU A 82 -5.35 7.39 13.80
C GLU A 82 -4.60 7.23 12.47
N LEU A 83 -4.39 5.99 12.01
CA LEU A 83 -3.78 5.70 10.72
C LEU A 83 -4.70 6.09 9.56
N GLU A 84 -5.99 5.73 9.63
CA GLU A 84 -6.97 6.15 8.63
C GLU A 84 -7.11 7.68 8.57
N THR A 85 -7.14 8.34 9.75
CA THR A 85 -7.22 9.79 9.85
C THR A 85 -6.00 10.44 9.21
N TYR A 86 -4.82 9.88 9.43
CA TYR A 86 -3.60 10.33 8.81
C TYR A 86 -3.65 10.22 7.28
N VAL A 87 -3.99 9.04 6.73
CA VAL A 87 -4.10 8.84 5.27
C VAL A 87 -5.13 9.80 4.66
N GLN A 88 -6.31 9.94 5.28
CA GLN A 88 -7.33 10.89 4.82
C GLN A 88 -6.85 12.35 4.89
N SER A 89 -5.99 12.70 5.86
CA SER A 89 -5.42 14.06 5.96
C SER A 89 -4.45 14.38 4.80
N VAL A 90 -3.75 13.37 4.27
CA VAL A 90 -2.92 13.54 3.06
C VAL A 90 -3.81 13.81 1.85
N VAL A 91 -4.90 13.04 1.68
CA VAL A 91 -5.92 13.31 0.65
C VAL A 91 -6.53 14.70 0.80
N ALA A 92 -6.83 15.13 2.03
CA ALA A 92 -7.34 16.46 2.32
C ALA A 92 -6.38 17.57 1.87
N ARG A 93 -5.07 17.36 2.04
CA ARG A 93 -4.07 18.34 1.64
C ARG A 93 -3.89 18.42 0.12
N ILE A 94 -3.95 17.30 -0.60
CA ILE A 94 -3.77 17.29 -2.07
C ILE A 94 -5.06 17.64 -2.84
N LEU A 95 -6.25 17.38 -2.28
CA LEU A 95 -7.54 17.62 -2.96
C LEU A 95 -8.35 18.81 -2.43
N GLY A 96 -7.97 19.37 -1.27
CA GLY A 96 -8.69 20.46 -0.62
C GLY A 96 -10.18 20.13 -0.39
N ALA A 97 -11.08 21.00 -0.83
CA ALA A 97 -12.52 20.84 -0.64
C ALA A 97 -13.11 19.57 -1.29
N ARG A 98 -12.40 18.96 -2.25
CA ARG A 98 -12.83 17.74 -2.95
C ARG A 98 -12.44 16.45 -2.22
N SER A 99 -11.71 16.55 -1.11
CA SER A 99 -11.23 15.37 -0.38
C SER A 99 -12.34 14.44 0.11
N MET A 100 -13.55 14.97 0.32
CA MET A 100 -14.70 14.17 0.74
C MET A 100 -15.27 13.30 -0.38
N GLU A 101 -14.94 13.61 -1.65
CA GLU A 101 -15.29 12.76 -2.79
C GLU A 101 -14.47 11.45 -2.76
N VAL A 102 -13.25 11.49 -2.22
CA VAL A 102 -12.30 10.37 -2.15
C VAL A 102 -12.21 9.84 -0.71
N ARG A 103 -12.94 8.75 -0.44
CA ARG A 103 -13.06 8.14 0.90
C ARG A 103 -12.06 7.01 1.06
N THR A 104 -11.05 7.19 1.91
CA THR A 104 -9.98 6.21 2.08
C THR A 104 -10.24 5.19 3.19
N TYR A 105 -9.94 3.93 2.91
CA TYR A 105 -9.97 2.81 3.84
C TYR A 105 -8.61 2.12 3.83
N VAL A 106 -7.99 1.95 5.00
CA VAL A 106 -6.70 1.27 5.10
C VAL A 106 -6.91 -0.22 5.36
N MET A 107 -6.36 -1.05 4.49
CA MET A 107 -6.52 -2.51 4.51
C MET A 107 -5.19 -3.17 4.90
N GLU A 108 -5.21 -4.07 5.89
CA GLU A 108 -4.08 -4.84 6.40
C GLU A 108 -3.66 -5.93 5.40
N ARG A 109 -3.07 -5.50 4.29
CA ARG A 109 -2.59 -6.35 3.19
C ARG A 109 -1.13 -6.00 2.89
N PRO A 110 -0.19 -6.97 2.92
CA PRO A 110 1.25 -6.67 2.88
C PRO A 110 1.80 -6.39 1.47
N PHE A 111 0.94 -6.24 0.47
CA PHE A 111 1.34 -5.95 -0.91
C PHE A 111 1.28 -4.44 -1.17
N PHE A 112 2.17 -3.96 -2.02
CA PHE A 112 2.13 -2.57 -2.50
C PHE A 112 0.83 -2.37 -3.30
N ASN A 113 -0.13 -1.61 -2.74
CA ASN A 113 -1.36 -1.22 -3.44
C ASN A 113 -2.09 0.00 -2.87
N ALA A 114 -2.66 0.78 -3.79
CA ALA A 114 -3.79 1.65 -3.56
C ALA A 114 -4.69 1.59 -4.81
N SER A 115 -5.99 1.74 -4.63
CA SER A 115 -6.91 1.80 -5.78
C SER A 115 -8.13 2.63 -5.45
N VAL A 116 -8.63 3.37 -6.43
CA VAL A 116 -9.90 4.09 -6.34
C VAL A 116 -10.98 3.50 -7.23
N ALA A 117 -12.18 3.35 -6.67
CA ALA A 117 -13.38 2.97 -7.39
C ALA A 117 -14.08 4.20 -8.00
N PRO A 118 -14.89 4.01 -9.04
CA PRO A 118 -15.59 5.11 -9.71
C PRO A 118 -16.49 5.98 -8.81
N ASN A 119 -16.97 5.49 -7.66
CA ASN A 119 -17.75 6.25 -6.68
C ASN A 119 -16.88 6.99 -5.63
N GLY A 120 -15.56 6.96 -5.78
CA GLY A 120 -14.59 7.59 -4.89
C GLY A 120 -14.19 6.76 -3.66
N TYR A 121 -14.73 5.55 -3.51
CA TYR A 121 -14.21 4.58 -2.54
C TYR A 121 -12.75 4.23 -2.86
N THR A 122 -11.84 4.40 -1.90
CA THR A 122 -10.40 4.20 -2.10
C THR A 122 -9.85 3.24 -1.08
N GLU A 123 -9.17 2.18 -1.53
CA GLU A 123 -8.38 1.29 -0.67
C GLU A 123 -6.92 1.70 -0.67
N VAL A 124 -6.30 1.67 0.52
CA VAL A 124 -4.86 1.86 0.72
C VAL A 124 -4.34 0.65 1.50
N TRP A 125 -3.44 -0.13 0.91
CA TRP A 125 -2.95 -1.34 1.56
C TRP A 125 -1.72 -1.03 2.40
N THR A 126 -1.57 -1.69 3.55
CA THR A 126 -0.44 -1.44 4.46
C THR A 126 0.91 -1.78 3.85
N GLY A 127 0.96 -2.66 2.85
CA GLY A 127 2.16 -2.90 2.06
C GLY A 127 2.62 -1.69 1.24
N LEU A 128 1.73 -0.79 0.81
CA LEU A 128 2.10 0.51 0.22
C LEU A 128 2.73 1.40 1.30
N LEU A 129 2.08 1.51 2.47
CA LEU A 129 2.54 2.35 3.58
C LEU A 129 3.90 1.92 4.13
N LEU A 130 4.24 0.63 4.06
CA LEU A 130 5.56 0.11 4.40
C LEU A 130 6.66 0.53 3.40
N ARG A 131 6.32 0.78 2.14
CA ARG A 131 7.29 0.96 1.03
C ARG A 131 7.55 2.41 0.66
N VAL A 132 6.60 3.31 0.92
CA VAL A 132 6.86 4.75 0.82
C VAL A 132 7.83 5.18 1.92
N GLN A 133 8.77 6.05 1.58
CA GLN A 133 9.81 6.57 2.45
C GLN A 133 9.41 7.90 3.08
N SER A 134 8.54 8.68 2.43
CA SER A 134 8.06 9.97 2.92
C SER A 134 6.58 10.18 2.64
N GLU A 135 5.99 11.16 3.34
CA GLU A 135 4.60 11.61 3.08
C GLU A 135 4.43 12.18 1.66
N ASP A 136 5.52 12.69 1.03
CA ASP A 136 5.48 13.16 -0.36
C ASP A 136 5.15 12.02 -1.35
N GLU A 137 5.72 10.83 -1.13
CA GLU A 137 5.51 9.68 -2.01
C GLU A 137 4.11 9.09 -1.80
N LEU A 138 3.63 9.09 -0.55
CA LEU A 138 2.24 8.74 -0.25
C LEU A 138 1.27 9.72 -0.94
N ALA A 139 1.55 11.02 -0.86
CA ALA A 139 0.74 12.06 -1.49
C ALA A 139 0.70 11.90 -3.01
N PHE A 140 1.83 11.58 -3.65
CA PHE A 140 1.88 11.28 -5.07
C PHE A 140 1.01 10.08 -5.45
N VAL A 141 1.12 8.94 -4.75
CA VAL A 141 0.32 7.73 -5.04
C VAL A 141 -1.18 7.99 -4.83
N LEU A 142 -1.56 8.69 -3.75
CA LEU A 142 -2.95 9.05 -3.51
C LEU A 142 -3.48 10.08 -4.53
N GLY A 143 -2.61 10.97 -5.01
CA GLY A 143 -2.93 11.90 -6.08
C GLY A 143 -3.13 11.18 -7.42
N HIS A 144 -2.29 10.19 -7.74
CA HIS A 144 -2.44 9.33 -8.91
C HIS A 144 -3.79 8.63 -8.92
N GLU A 145 -4.17 8.01 -7.79
CA GLU A 145 -5.51 7.43 -7.63
C GLU A 145 -6.61 8.47 -7.78
N ALA A 146 -6.50 9.63 -7.13
CA ALA A 146 -7.47 10.70 -7.30
C ALA A 146 -7.60 11.15 -8.77
N GLY A 147 -6.51 11.12 -9.55
CA GLY A 147 -6.51 11.36 -10.99
C GLY A 147 -7.43 10.39 -11.74
N HIS A 148 -7.32 9.09 -11.46
CA HIS A 148 -8.22 8.08 -12.03
C HIS A 148 -9.69 8.34 -11.72
N TYR A 149 -10.01 8.73 -10.50
CA TYR A 149 -11.37 9.09 -10.09
C TYR A 149 -11.87 10.34 -10.80
N LEU A 150 -11.10 11.43 -10.72
CA LEU A 150 -11.49 12.74 -11.24
C LEU A 150 -11.61 12.81 -12.76
N ARG A 151 -10.96 11.88 -13.48
CA ARG A 151 -11.10 11.70 -14.93
C ARG A 151 -12.00 10.54 -15.34
N SER A 152 -12.59 9.82 -14.37
CA SER A 152 -13.47 8.68 -14.62
C SER A 152 -12.79 7.57 -15.44
N HIS A 153 -11.49 7.32 -15.25
CA HIS A 153 -10.72 6.34 -16.02
C HIS A 153 -11.33 4.93 -15.97
N SER A 154 -11.84 4.50 -14.80
CA SER A 154 -12.48 3.19 -14.62
C SER A 154 -13.73 3.03 -15.49
N VAL A 155 -14.58 4.05 -15.53
CA VAL A 155 -15.81 4.09 -16.34
C VAL A 155 -15.47 4.06 -17.83
N GLN A 156 -14.45 4.84 -18.24
CA GLN A 156 -13.98 4.86 -19.63
C GLN A 156 -13.45 3.50 -20.07
N THR A 157 -12.58 2.87 -19.26
CA THR A 157 -12.01 1.56 -19.61
C THR A 157 -13.10 0.50 -19.70
N TYR A 158 -14.11 0.55 -18.82
CA TYR A 158 -15.27 -0.32 -18.92
C TYR A 158 -16.09 -0.07 -20.21
N GLN A 159 -16.31 1.20 -20.57
CA GLN A 159 -17.02 1.57 -21.79
C GLN A 159 -16.24 1.11 -23.05
N GLU A 160 -14.92 1.35 -23.11
CA GLU A 160 -14.04 0.86 -24.18
C GLU A 160 -14.07 -0.66 -24.30
N TYR A 161 -14.10 -1.38 -23.19
CA TYR A 161 -14.21 -2.84 -23.18
C TYR A 161 -15.54 -3.31 -23.77
N LYS A 162 -16.66 -2.69 -23.35
CA LYS A 162 -17.99 -2.95 -23.91
C LYS A 162 -18.04 -2.69 -25.41
N ASP A 163 -17.37 -1.63 -25.88
CA ASP A 163 -17.40 -1.24 -27.29
C ASP A 163 -16.49 -2.11 -28.16
N ARG A 164 -15.37 -2.62 -27.61
CA ARG A 164 -14.42 -3.51 -28.30
C ARG A 164 -14.88 -4.96 -28.41
N GLN A 165 -15.72 -5.44 -27.50
CA GLN A 165 -16.30 -6.78 -27.56
C GLN A 165 -17.79 -6.69 -27.92
N ALA A 166 -18.15 -7.12 -29.13
CA ALA A 166 -19.54 -7.24 -29.53
C ALA A 166 -20.36 -8.02 -28.48
N ALA A 167 -21.22 -7.29 -27.75
CA ALA A 167 -22.38 -7.71 -26.97
C ALA A 167 -22.25 -8.76 -25.83
N THR A 168 -21.36 -9.76 -25.87
CA THR A 168 -21.53 -10.99 -25.06
C THR A 168 -21.30 -10.82 -23.55
N LEU A 169 -20.39 -9.94 -23.13
CA LEU A 169 -20.07 -9.71 -21.70
C LEU A 169 -20.79 -8.50 -21.09
N ALA A 170 -21.08 -7.47 -21.89
CA ALA A 170 -21.98 -6.41 -21.45
C ALA A 170 -23.40 -6.95 -21.21
N LEU A 171 -23.82 -7.95 -21.99
CA LEU A 171 -25.07 -8.67 -21.79
C LEU A 171 -25.08 -9.47 -20.48
N SER A 172 -23.97 -10.06 -20.03
CA SER A 172 -23.95 -10.80 -18.75
C SER A 172 -24.05 -9.87 -17.52
N LEU A 173 -23.41 -8.70 -17.55
CA LEU A 173 -23.56 -7.66 -16.52
C LEU A 173 -24.96 -7.00 -16.56
N LEU A 174 -25.51 -6.72 -17.76
CA LEU A 174 -26.90 -6.26 -17.92
C LEU A 174 -27.93 -7.29 -17.43
N LEU A 175 -27.71 -8.58 -17.69
CA LEU A 175 -28.57 -9.65 -17.19
C LEU A 175 -28.49 -9.81 -15.67
N THR A 176 -27.36 -9.49 -15.04
CA THR A 176 -27.22 -9.53 -13.57
C THR A 176 -27.92 -8.34 -12.91
N VAL A 177 -27.84 -7.15 -13.51
CA VAL A 177 -28.61 -5.96 -13.07
C VAL A 177 -30.12 -6.16 -13.29
N ALA A 178 -30.52 -6.73 -14.42
CA ALA A 178 -31.91 -7.08 -14.70
C ALA A 178 -32.43 -8.21 -13.77
N ALA A 179 -31.61 -9.23 -13.49
CA ALA A 179 -31.95 -10.30 -12.56
C ALA A 179 -32.01 -9.81 -11.10
N ALA A 180 -31.20 -8.84 -10.69
CA ALA A 180 -31.31 -8.21 -9.37
C ALA A 180 -32.63 -7.41 -9.24
N SER A 181 -33.08 -6.76 -10.32
CA SER A 181 -34.39 -6.10 -10.35
C SER A 181 -35.58 -7.08 -10.42
N ALA A 182 -35.38 -8.28 -10.99
CA ALA A 182 -36.38 -9.34 -11.06
C ALA A 182 -36.44 -10.21 -9.79
N ALA A 183 -35.31 -10.44 -9.11
CA ALA A 183 -35.20 -11.22 -7.88
C ALA A 183 -35.77 -10.49 -6.66
N ALA A 184 -35.84 -9.16 -6.70
CA ALA A 184 -36.64 -8.38 -5.75
C ALA A 184 -38.14 -8.74 -5.80
N ASN A 185 -38.61 -9.42 -6.87
CA ASN A 185 -39.99 -9.88 -7.06
C ASN A 185 -40.15 -11.41 -7.01
N ALA A 186 -39.10 -12.20 -6.77
CA ALA A 186 -39.19 -13.68 -6.80
C ALA A 186 -38.71 -14.32 -5.49
N ASN A 187 -39.66 -14.79 -4.68
CA ASN A 187 -39.46 -15.53 -3.43
C ASN A 187 -38.91 -16.95 -3.64
N SER A 188 -37.67 -17.15 -4.10
CA SER A 188 -37.08 -18.49 -4.18
C SER A 188 -35.64 -18.57 -3.63
N ILE A 189 -35.57 -18.95 -2.35
CA ILE A 189 -34.36 -19.07 -1.51
C ILE A 189 -33.45 -20.25 -1.92
N GLY A 190 -33.90 -21.15 -2.80
CA GLY A 190 -33.20 -22.42 -3.09
C GLY A 190 -32.06 -22.36 -4.12
N ALA A 191 -32.08 -21.42 -5.07
CA ALA A 191 -31.06 -21.34 -6.13
C ALA A 191 -29.82 -20.54 -5.71
N ALA A 192 -29.94 -19.66 -4.72
CA ALA A 192 -28.86 -18.79 -4.25
C ALA A 192 -27.79 -19.54 -3.42
N ASN A 193 -28.17 -20.63 -2.74
CA ASN A 193 -27.32 -21.25 -1.73
C ASN A 193 -26.29 -22.26 -2.28
N ASN A 194 -26.53 -22.84 -3.46
CA ASN A 194 -25.65 -23.89 -4.02
C ASN A 194 -24.48 -23.36 -4.86
N ILE A 195 -24.49 -22.07 -5.24
CA ILE A 195 -23.37 -21.39 -5.89
C ILE A 195 -22.41 -20.77 -4.86
N MET A 196 -22.87 -20.55 -3.61
CA MET A 196 -22.17 -19.71 -2.63
C MET A 196 -21.13 -20.46 -1.77
N ASN A 197 -21.16 -21.80 -1.72
CA ASN A 197 -20.37 -22.58 -0.74
C ASN A 197 -19.11 -23.26 -1.27
N SER A 198 -18.90 -23.38 -2.59
CA SER A 198 -17.67 -23.98 -3.16
C SER A 198 -16.67 -22.96 -3.72
N THR A 199 -16.95 -21.66 -3.54
CA THR A 199 -16.23 -20.58 -4.20
C THR A 199 -15.83 -19.44 -3.26
N SER A 200 -16.19 -19.47 -1.97
CA SER A 200 -16.08 -18.32 -1.05
C SER A 200 -14.69 -18.02 -0.47
N THR A 201 -13.70 -18.93 -0.54
CA THR A 201 -12.36 -18.67 0.03
C THR A 201 -11.29 -18.21 -0.96
N LEU A 202 -11.58 -18.26 -2.27
CA LEU A 202 -10.70 -17.75 -3.32
C LEU A 202 -11.33 -16.58 -4.11
N ILE A 203 -12.60 -16.24 -3.86
CA ILE A 203 -13.34 -15.21 -4.61
C ILE A 203 -13.41 -13.83 -3.94
N ASP A 204 -13.13 -13.69 -2.65
CA ASP A 204 -13.31 -12.38 -1.98
C ASP A 204 -12.15 -11.38 -2.21
N ILE A 205 -10.91 -11.84 -2.43
CA ILE A 205 -9.81 -10.99 -2.96
C ILE A 205 -10.01 -10.71 -4.46
N VAL A 206 -10.72 -11.60 -5.15
CA VAL A 206 -11.00 -11.52 -6.59
C VAL A 206 -12.21 -10.64 -6.90
N TYR A 207 -13.02 -10.16 -5.95
CA TYR A 207 -14.20 -9.35 -6.31
C TYR A 207 -13.91 -7.88 -6.63
N LEU A 208 -12.82 -7.31 -6.10
CA LEU A 208 -12.20 -6.12 -6.68
C LEU A 208 -11.31 -6.49 -7.87
N GLY A 209 -10.83 -7.74 -7.96
CA GLY A 209 -10.22 -8.30 -9.15
C GLY A 209 -11.18 -8.51 -10.34
N SER A 210 -12.47 -8.74 -10.16
CA SER A 210 -13.40 -8.89 -11.30
C SER A 210 -13.88 -7.54 -11.84
N LEU A 211 -13.49 -6.43 -11.19
CA LEU A 211 -13.59 -5.10 -11.77
C LEU A 211 -12.20 -4.52 -12.10
N ALA A 212 -11.13 -4.83 -11.35
CA ALA A 212 -9.77 -4.32 -11.59
C ALA A 212 -8.87 -5.30 -12.40
N SER A 213 -9.01 -6.62 -12.26
CA SER A 213 -8.32 -7.63 -13.09
C SER A 213 -8.86 -7.73 -14.53
N PHE A 214 -9.89 -6.97 -14.91
CA PHE A 214 -10.27 -6.72 -16.31
C PHE A 214 -9.76 -5.37 -16.85
N LEU A 215 -9.17 -4.52 -16.02
CA LEU A 215 -8.88 -3.12 -16.30
C LEU A 215 -7.41 -2.78 -15.96
N GLY A 216 -6.46 -3.43 -16.64
CA GLY A 216 -5.18 -2.76 -16.83
C GLY A 216 -5.47 -1.45 -17.55
N TYR A 217 -5.30 -0.31 -16.88
CA TYR A 217 -5.42 0.98 -17.56
C TYR A 217 -4.42 0.97 -18.72
N ASN A 218 -4.84 1.52 -19.85
CA ASN A 218 -3.90 1.69 -20.94
C ASN A 218 -2.81 2.67 -20.50
N ARG A 219 -1.65 2.58 -21.16
CA ARG A 219 -0.48 3.41 -20.87
C ARG A 219 -0.79 4.91 -20.85
N ASP A 220 -1.71 5.37 -21.69
CA ASP A 220 -2.09 6.79 -21.78
C ASP A 220 -2.79 7.26 -20.49
N LYS A 221 -3.75 6.49 -19.97
CA LYS A 221 -4.45 6.79 -18.70
C LYS A 221 -3.52 6.76 -17.49
N GLU A 222 -2.58 5.82 -17.49
CA GLU A 222 -1.55 5.71 -16.45
C GLU A 222 -0.59 6.89 -16.45
N ALA A 223 -0.10 7.29 -17.64
CA ALA A 223 0.76 8.45 -17.77
C ALA A 223 0.00 9.75 -17.44
N ALA A 224 -1.28 9.86 -17.78
CA ALA A 224 -2.10 11.00 -17.37
C ALA A 224 -2.29 11.03 -15.84
N ALA A 225 -2.58 9.88 -15.22
CA ALA A 225 -2.70 9.76 -13.77
C ALA A 225 -1.40 10.10 -13.03
N ASP A 226 -0.23 9.75 -13.58
CA ASP A 226 1.07 10.20 -13.06
C ASP A 226 1.17 11.73 -13.03
N ILE A 227 0.79 12.41 -14.12
CA ILE A 227 0.81 13.88 -14.20
C ILE A 227 -0.17 14.49 -13.20
N TYR A 228 -1.37 13.93 -13.05
CA TYR A 228 -2.32 14.40 -12.03
C TYR A 228 -1.79 14.17 -10.60
N GLY A 229 -1.19 13.01 -10.33
CA GLY A 229 -0.58 12.71 -9.05
C GLY A 229 0.54 13.67 -8.69
N TYR A 230 1.36 14.01 -9.69
CA TYR A 230 2.39 15.05 -9.56
C TYR A 230 1.77 16.41 -9.19
N ASP A 231 0.80 16.90 -9.95
CA ASP A 231 0.23 18.24 -9.76
C ASP A 231 -0.57 18.35 -8.45
N PHE A 232 -1.27 17.28 -8.05
CA PHE A 232 -2.00 17.22 -6.78
C PHE A 232 -1.04 17.20 -5.59
N ALA A 233 0.05 16.42 -5.67
CA ALA A 233 1.08 16.43 -4.65
C ALA A 233 1.74 17.82 -4.54
N LEU A 234 2.10 18.43 -5.66
CA LEU A 234 2.68 19.78 -5.69
C LEU A 234 1.72 20.83 -5.09
N SER A 235 0.43 20.75 -5.43
CA SER A 235 -0.62 21.63 -4.89
C SER A 235 -0.80 21.48 -3.37
N GLY A 236 -0.56 20.28 -2.84
CA GLY A 236 -0.53 19.99 -1.42
C GLY A 236 0.75 20.41 -0.69
N GLY A 237 1.72 21.01 -1.41
CA GLY A 237 3.03 21.41 -0.87
C GLY A 237 4.03 20.26 -0.74
N TYR A 238 3.76 19.12 -1.37
CA TYR A 238 4.65 17.96 -1.36
C TYR A 238 5.71 18.04 -2.46
N TYR A 239 6.78 17.28 -2.28
CA TYR A 239 7.89 17.26 -3.23
C TYR A 239 7.52 16.47 -4.51
N PRO A 240 7.53 17.11 -5.68
CA PRO A 240 7.03 16.50 -6.92
C PRO A 240 7.81 15.27 -7.42
N ARG A 241 9.15 15.21 -7.23
CA ARG A 241 9.94 14.05 -7.69
C ARG A 241 9.74 12.78 -6.85
N ALA A 242 8.93 12.84 -5.81
CA ALA A 242 8.56 11.68 -5.01
C ALA A 242 7.96 10.55 -5.85
N GLY A 243 7.18 10.88 -6.90
CA GLY A 243 6.63 9.89 -7.83
C GLY A 243 7.69 9.09 -8.59
N GLU A 244 8.74 9.76 -9.07
CA GLU A 244 9.87 9.09 -9.74
C GLU A 244 10.54 8.08 -8.80
N ASN A 245 10.78 8.49 -7.55
CA ASN A 245 11.48 7.69 -6.57
C ASN A 245 10.72 6.42 -6.21
N ILE A 246 9.42 6.51 -5.92
CA ILE A 246 8.62 5.33 -5.55
C ILE A 246 8.47 4.35 -6.71
N TRP A 247 8.25 4.84 -7.93
CA TRP A 247 8.17 4.02 -9.15
C TRP A 247 9.49 3.31 -9.44
N ARG A 248 10.61 4.01 -9.38
CA ARG A 248 11.94 3.38 -9.55
C ARG A 248 12.17 2.29 -8.50
N ARG A 249 11.89 2.57 -7.22
CA ARG A 249 12.05 1.58 -6.16
C ARG A 249 11.12 0.37 -6.33
N GLN A 250 9.94 0.53 -6.92
CA GLN A 250 9.08 -0.62 -7.22
C GLN A 250 9.61 -1.52 -8.35
N ILE A 251 10.26 -0.94 -9.36
CA ILE A 251 11.00 -1.72 -10.39
C ILE A 251 12.15 -2.48 -9.72
N ASP A 252 12.93 -1.80 -8.89
CA ASP A 252 14.08 -2.39 -8.19
C ASP A 252 13.64 -3.49 -7.20
N GLU A 253 12.53 -3.29 -6.47
CA GLU A 253 11.93 -4.30 -5.61
C GLU A 253 11.49 -5.53 -6.42
N THR A 254 10.88 -5.30 -7.59
CA THR A 254 10.50 -6.41 -8.49
C THR A 254 11.73 -7.18 -8.96
N ALA A 255 12.82 -6.49 -9.29
CA ALA A 255 14.07 -7.11 -9.68
C ALA A 255 14.73 -7.91 -8.54
N ALA A 256 14.50 -7.51 -7.28
CA ALA A 256 15.01 -8.20 -6.10
C ALA A 256 14.23 -9.47 -5.70
N SER A 257 13.10 -9.77 -6.35
CA SER A 257 12.24 -10.92 -6.04
C SER A 257 12.96 -12.26 -6.15
N ASP A 258 12.73 -13.14 -5.18
CA ASP A 258 13.23 -14.51 -5.21
C ASP A 258 12.49 -15.37 -6.25
N GLU A 259 11.27 -14.98 -6.63
CA GLU A 259 10.51 -15.64 -7.67
C GLU A 259 10.92 -15.15 -9.05
N GLU A 260 11.45 -16.05 -9.88
CA GLU A 260 11.82 -15.75 -11.27
C GLU A 260 10.62 -15.29 -12.11
N ARG A 261 9.43 -15.86 -11.89
CA ARG A 261 8.22 -15.47 -12.61
C ARG A 261 7.89 -14.00 -12.40
N LYS A 262 8.01 -13.49 -11.17
CA LYS A 262 7.77 -12.07 -10.85
C LYS A 262 8.81 -11.17 -11.51
N ARG A 263 10.09 -11.56 -11.45
CA ARG A 263 11.18 -10.82 -12.13
C ARG A 263 10.98 -10.72 -13.65
N ARG A 264 10.48 -11.79 -14.28
CA ARG A 264 10.23 -11.84 -15.74
C ARG A 264 8.86 -11.29 -16.16
N SER A 265 7.92 -11.15 -15.22
CA SER A 265 6.58 -10.62 -15.46
C SER A 265 6.16 -9.66 -14.34
N PRO A 266 6.73 -8.44 -14.31
CA PRO A 266 6.44 -7.42 -13.29
C PRO A 266 4.94 -7.07 -13.18
N THR A 267 4.21 -7.26 -14.29
CA THR A 267 2.86 -6.77 -14.54
C THR A 267 1.73 -7.67 -14.02
N ARG A 268 1.98 -8.71 -13.21
CA ARG A 268 0.93 -9.70 -12.89
C ARG A 268 0.59 -9.90 -11.41
N ILE A 269 1.37 -9.37 -10.46
CA ILE A 269 1.22 -9.77 -9.04
C ILE A 269 1.13 -8.58 -8.04
N ASN A 270 1.38 -7.32 -8.45
CA ASN A 270 1.28 -6.10 -7.63
C ASN A 270 0.34 -5.05 -8.27
N VAL A 271 0.31 -3.80 -7.77
CA VAL A 271 -0.30 -2.61 -8.45
C VAL A 271 -0.13 -2.62 -9.96
N PHE A 272 1.01 -3.11 -10.45
CA PHE A 272 1.33 -3.20 -11.88
C PHE A 272 0.49 -4.19 -12.69
N GLY A 273 -0.40 -4.96 -12.05
CA GLY A 273 -1.48 -5.69 -12.70
C GLY A 273 -2.63 -4.80 -13.17
N SER A 274 -2.99 -3.78 -12.38
CA SER A 274 -3.98 -2.75 -12.75
C SER A 274 -3.34 -1.49 -13.36
N HIS A 275 -2.07 -1.22 -13.05
CA HIS A 275 -1.33 -0.01 -13.41
C HIS A 275 0.05 -0.34 -13.99
N PRO A 276 0.21 -0.87 -15.21
CA PRO A 276 1.52 -1.25 -15.73
C PRO A 276 2.56 -0.13 -15.60
N LEU A 277 3.67 -0.41 -14.90
CA LEU A 277 4.77 0.55 -14.75
C LEU A 277 5.87 0.25 -15.75
N GLU A 278 6.20 1.28 -16.52
CA GLU A 278 7.21 1.26 -17.58
C GLU A 278 8.24 2.35 -17.29
N LEU A 279 9.49 2.15 -17.73
CA LEU A 279 10.55 3.14 -17.55
C LEU A 279 10.18 4.48 -18.21
N GLU A 280 9.41 4.42 -19.29
CA GLU A 280 8.90 5.55 -20.03
C GLU A 280 7.98 6.45 -19.19
N ARG A 281 7.20 5.90 -18.25
CA ARG A 281 6.37 6.69 -17.32
C ARG A 281 7.25 7.49 -16.34
N ILE A 282 8.31 6.85 -15.84
CA ILE A 282 9.30 7.49 -14.97
C ILE A 282 10.04 8.60 -15.72
N GLU A 283 10.41 8.37 -16.99
CA GLU A 283 11.01 9.39 -17.84
C GLU A 283 10.06 10.55 -18.15
N ALA A 284 8.78 10.27 -18.39
CA ALA A 284 7.77 11.29 -18.61
C ALA A 284 7.61 12.20 -17.38
N LEU A 285 7.48 11.61 -16.17
CA LEU A 285 7.44 12.38 -14.92
C LEU A 285 8.66 13.27 -14.74
N ARG A 286 9.86 12.74 -15.04
CA ARG A 286 11.10 13.52 -14.96
C ARG A 286 11.12 14.69 -15.95
N LYS A 287 10.70 14.46 -17.21
CA LYS A 287 10.62 15.53 -18.21
C LYS A 287 9.61 16.59 -17.82
N TYR A 288 8.43 16.19 -17.33
CA TYR A 288 7.40 17.09 -16.85
C TYR A 288 7.93 17.99 -15.71
N ASP A 289 8.61 17.40 -14.74
CA ASP A 289 9.27 18.15 -13.66
C ASP A 289 10.30 19.17 -14.18
N MET A 290 11.11 18.77 -15.17
CA MET A 290 12.14 19.65 -15.75
C MET A 290 11.52 20.86 -16.47
N GLU A 291 10.42 20.67 -17.19
CA GLU A 291 9.71 21.75 -17.86
C GLU A 291 9.09 22.74 -16.86
N LEU A 292 8.54 22.25 -15.75
CA LEU A 292 7.90 23.10 -14.74
C LEU A 292 8.89 23.83 -13.82
N ASN A 293 9.98 23.16 -13.40
CA ASN A 293 10.84 23.66 -12.31
C ASN A 293 12.22 24.17 -12.76
N GLN A 294 12.51 24.22 -14.07
CA GLN A 294 13.74 24.78 -14.68
C GLN A 294 15.01 24.70 -13.81
N GLN A 295 15.52 23.48 -13.59
CA GLN A 295 16.80 23.17 -12.92
C GLN A 295 17.00 23.65 -11.47
N ASN A 296 16.04 24.31 -10.81
CA ASN A 296 16.18 24.71 -9.40
C ASN A 296 16.02 23.51 -8.47
N GLN A 297 17.07 22.70 -8.42
CA GLN A 297 17.25 21.58 -7.54
C GLN A 297 17.82 22.07 -6.21
N SER A 298 17.10 21.84 -5.13
CA SER A 298 17.70 21.84 -3.79
C SER A 298 17.06 20.71 -2.98
N ALA A 299 17.32 19.47 -3.39
CA ALA A 299 17.31 18.35 -2.46
C ALA A 299 18.59 18.47 -1.62
N SER A 300 18.52 18.77 -0.33
CA SER A 300 19.72 18.62 0.52
C SER A 300 19.48 18.57 2.04
N SER A 301 18.31 18.94 2.57
CA SER A 301 18.03 18.82 4.02
C SER A 301 16.58 18.50 4.37
N SER A 302 15.63 18.82 3.49
CA SER A 302 14.19 18.49 3.64
C SER A 302 13.92 16.99 3.67
N ASP A 303 14.67 16.20 2.91
CA ASP A 303 14.26 14.83 2.60
C ASP A 303 14.47 13.88 3.79
N VAL A 304 15.58 14.04 4.54
CA VAL A 304 15.83 13.24 5.74
C VAL A 304 14.78 13.54 6.81
N GLN A 305 14.46 14.81 7.03
CA GLN A 305 13.44 15.20 8.01
C GLN A 305 12.05 14.66 7.62
N LYS A 306 11.66 14.80 6.35
CA LYS A 306 10.38 14.27 5.87
C LYS A 306 10.28 12.75 5.99
N ARG A 307 11.39 12.03 5.73
CA ARG A 307 11.45 10.58 5.99
C ARG A 307 11.33 10.29 7.48
N ALA A 308 12.05 11.00 8.34
CA ALA A 308 11.94 10.84 9.79
C ALA A 308 10.51 11.10 10.31
N ASP A 309 9.86 12.16 9.83
CA ASP A 309 8.48 12.50 10.19
C ASP A 309 7.52 11.38 9.77
N TYR A 310 7.64 10.89 8.54
CA TYR A 310 6.85 9.76 8.07
C TYR A 310 7.10 8.49 8.89
N ARG A 311 8.37 8.19 9.18
CA ARG A 311 8.77 7.04 9.98
C ARG A 311 8.18 7.07 11.39
N ASN A 312 8.17 8.24 12.03
CA ASN A 312 7.52 8.42 13.32
C ASN A 312 6.02 8.09 13.28
N ARG A 313 5.32 8.42 12.19
CA ARG A 313 3.89 8.12 12.03
C ARG A 313 3.61 6.62 11.89
N ILE A 314 4.45 5.88 11.17
CA ILE A 314 4.22 4.46 10.93
C ILE A 314 4.85 3.54 11.98
N ARG A 315 5.73 4.08 12.84
CA ARG A 315 6.49 3.30 13.83
C ARG A 315 5.63 2.36 14.70
N PRO A 316 4.42 2.75 15.16
CA PRO A 316 3.56 1.86 15.95
C PRO A 316 3.13 0.58 15.20
N TYR A 317 3.08 0.62 13.86
CA TYR A 317 2.61 -0.48 13.02
C TYR A 317 3.73 -1.29 12.38
N LEU A 318 4.94 -0.71 12.32
CA LEU A 318 6.08 -1.22 11.56
C LEU A 318 6.37 -2.71 11.81
N SER A 319 6.41 -3.16 13.06
CA SER A 319 6.70 -4.58 13.38
C SER A 319 5.63 -5.53 12.85
N ASN A 320 4.34 -5.14 12.91
CA ASN A 320 3.26 -5.95 12.37
C ASN A 320 3.35 -6.03 10.84
N TRP A 321 3.58 -4.89 10.17
CA TRP A 321 3.72 -4.87 8.71
C TRP A 321 4.94 -5.64 8.21
N LEU A 322 6.08 -5.58 8.90
CA LEU A 322 7.26 -6.38 8.57
C LEU A 322 7.00 -7.88 8.75
N ARG A 323 6.23 -8.25 9.79
CA ARG A 323 5.79 -9.65 9.98
C ARG A 323 4.89 -10.11 8.83
N ASP A 324 3.97 -9.27 8.39
CA ASP A 324 3.06 -9.61 7.30
C ASP A 324 3.76 -9.63 5.93
N ASP A 325 4.72 -8.74 5.68
CA ASP A 325 5.56 -8.79 4.48
C ASP A 325 6.42 -10.06 4.44
N LEU A 326 6.99 -10.47 5.59
CA LEU A 326 7.73 -11.73 5.71
C LEU A 326 6.85 -12.97 5.39
N ARG A 327 5.57 -12.93 5.75
CA ARG A 327 4.58 -14.00 5.45
C ARG A 327 4.28 -14.14 3.95
N ARG A 328 4.61 -13.13 3.13
CA ARG A 328 4.51 -13.26 1.66
C ARG A 328 5.54 -14.24 1.09
N ARG A 329 6.59 -14.57 1.86
CA ARG A 329 7.67 -15.52 1.51
C ARG A 329 8.48 -15.13 0.26
N ASP A 330 8.46 -13.85 -0.10
CA ASP A 330 9.33 -13.28 -1.12
C ASP A 330 10.48 -12.54 -0.42
N PHE A 331 11.40 -13.31 0.15
CA PHE A 331 12.41 -12.79 1.07
C PHE A 331 13.38 -11.82 0.40
N GLY A 332 13.65 -11.99 -0.89
CA GLY A 332 14.40 -11.04 -1.71
C GLY A 332 13.76 -9.65 -1.73
N GLN A 333 12.45 -9.55 -1.93
CA GLN A 333 11.72 -8.28 -1.83
C GLN A 333 11.71 -7.74 -0.40
N THR A 334 11.44 -8.58 0.59
CA THR A 334 11.47 -8.18 2.01
C THR A 334 12.83 -7.58 2.39
N ILE A 335 13.93 -8.23 2.02
CA ILE A 335 15.29 -7.73 2.27
C ILE A 335 15.52 -6.39 1.55
N PHE A 336 15.04 -6.25 0.31
CA PHE A 336 15.13 -5.00 -0.44
C PHE A 336 14.38 -3.86 0.26
N VAL A 337 13.13 -4.09 0.67
CA VAL A 337 12.31 -3.11 1.39
C VAL A 337 13.00 -2.69 2.70
N ILE A 338 13.49 -3.66 3.48
CA ILE A 338 14.19 -3.38 4.73
C ILE A 338 15.48 -2.57 4.51
N ASN A 339 16.27 -2.89 3.48
CA ASN A 339 17.48 -2.12 3.16
C ASN A 339 17.16 -0.66 2.80
N ASN A 340 16.04 -0.41 2.11
CA ASN A 340 15.60 0.96 1.83
C ASN A 340 15.17 1.70 3.11
N LEU A 341 14.46 1.02 4.01
CA LEU A 341 14.09 1.59 5.32
C LEU A 341 15.29 1.83 6.23
N LEU A 342 16.41 1.12 6.04
CA LEU A 342 17.64 1.27 6.83
C LEU A 342 18.51 2.47 6.40
N ILE A 343 18.19 3.18 5.31
CA ILE A 343 19.05 4.27 4.77
C ILE A 343 19.39 5.33 5.82
N ASP A 344 18.42 5.72 6.66
CA ASP A 344 18.62 6.72 7.72
C ASP A 344 18.98 6.10 9.08
N LYS A 345 19.12 4.77 9.15
CA LYS A 345 19.40 3.99 10.37
C LYS A 345 18.36 4.13 11.50
N ALA A 346 17.20 4.75 11.23
CA ALA A 346 16.07 4.76 12.15
C ALA A 346 15.45 3.36 12.26
N ASP A 347 15.09 2.96 13.49
CA ASP A 347 14.53 1.66 13.83
C ASP A 347 15.44 0.46 13.47
N ALA A 348 16.76 0.68 13.56
CA ALA A 348 17.76 -0.29 13.14
C ALA A 348 17.63 -1.64 13.86
N GLY A 349 17.19 -1.67 15.12
CA GLY A 349 16.99 -2.91 15.87
C GLY A 349 15.89 -3.76 15.27
N VAL A 350 14.69 -3.20 15.12
CA VAL A 350 13.55 -3.91 14.50
C VAL A 350 13.85 -4.29 13.05
N LEU A 351 14.38 -3.37 12.25
CA LEU A 351 14.65 -3.62 10.84
C LEU A 351 15.69 -4.72 10.64
N ASN A 352 16.81 -4.69 11.36
CA ASN A 352 17.82 -5.74 11.23
C ASN A 352 17.35 -7.08 11.80
N PHE A 353 16.49 -7.10 12.81
CA PHE A 353 15.85 -8.34 13.26
C PHE A 353 15.02 -8.99 12.13
N TYR A 354 14.13 -8.23 11.48
CA TYR A 354 13.33 -8.77 10.38
C TYR A 354 14.16 -9.07 9.13
N LYS A 355 15.28 -8.37 8.91
CA LYS A 355 16.27 -8.72 7.87
C LYS A 355 16.90 -10.08 8.16
N GLY A 356 17.28 -10.31 9.41
CA GLY A 356 17.78 -11.60 9.89
C GLY A 356 16.75 -12.71 9.68
N GLU A 357 15.49 -12.47 10.04
CA GLU A 357 14.41 -13.44 9.80
C GLU A 357 14.21 -13.76 8.31
N ALA A 358 14.22 -12.74 7.44
CA ALA A 358 14.10 -12.95 6.00
C ALA A 358 15.25 -13.78 5.43
N LEU A 359 16.50 -13.48 5.81
CA LEU A 359 17.68 -14.25 5.41
C LEU A 359 17.60 -15.69 5.94
N ARG A 360 17.30 -15.86 7.24
CA ARG A 360 17.20 -17.17 7.90
C ARG A 360 16.14 -18.05 7.24
N LEU A 361 14.99 -17.49 6.87
CA LEU A 361 13.91 -18.21 6.19
C LEU A 361 14.18 -18.47 4.71
N ARG A 362 14.94 -17.59 4.04
CA ARG A 362 15.37 -17.78 2.65
C ARG A 362 16.37 -18.92 2.49
N GLY A 363 17.33 -19.03 3.43
CA GLY A 363 18.17 -20.21 3.59
C GLY A 363 19.08 -20.57 2.41
N ARG A 364 19.48 -19.60 1.57
CA ARG A 364 20.49 -19.81 0.52
C ARG A 364 21.88 -19.97 1.14
N GLU A 365 22.84 -20.40 0.32
CA GLU A 365 24.25 -20.41 0.71
C GLU A 365 24.67 -19.02 1.21
N GLY A 366 25.27 -18.96 2.41
CA GLY A 366 25.67 -17.72 3.07
C GLY A 366 24.57 -16.96 3.82
N ASP A 367 23.29 -17.33 3.68
CA ASP A 367 22.19 -16.61 4.34
C ASP A 367 22.22 -16.73 5.85
N PHE A 368 22.58 -17.90 6.41
CA PHE A 368 22.65 -18.07 7.87
C PHE A 368 23.74 -17.20 8.51
N ALA A 369 24.88 -17.03 7.83
CA ALA A 369 25.94 -16.13 8.29
C ALA A 369 25.49 -14.66 8.20
N SER A 370 24.81 -14.30 7.11
CA SER A 370 24.25 -12.96 6.91
C SER A 370 23.13 -12.66 7.92
N ALA A 371 22.29 -13.65 8.25
CA ALA A 371 21.23 -13.53 9.24
C ALA A 371 21.82 -13.29 10.63
N LEU A 372 22.86 -14.05 11.01
CA LEU A 372 23.59 -13.83 12.26
C LEU A 372 24.16 -12.41 12.34
N GLY A 373 24.79 -11.93 11.27
CA GLY A 373 25.29 -10.56 11.19
C GLY A 373 24.18 -9.51 11.34
N ALA A 374 23.03 -9.73 10.71
CA ALA A 374 21.87 -8.85 10.86
C ALA A 374 21.34 -8.85 12.32
N TYR A 375 21.21 -10.00 12.97
CA TYR A 375 20.79 -10.03 14.39
C TYR A 375 21.79 -9.36 15.32
N GLN A 376 23.10 -9.50 15.05
CA GLN A 376 24.14 -8.81 15.81
C GLN A 376 24.04 -7.29 15.64
N GLU A 377 23.81 -6.81 14.42
CA GLU A 377 23.56 -5.39 14.14
C GLU A 377 22.28 -4.91 14.84
N ALA A 378 21.24 -5.73 14.88
CA ALA A 378 19.99 -5.41 15.58
C ALA A 378 20.25 -5.12 17.06
N LEU A 379 21.04 -5.96 17.74
CA LEU A 379 21.38 -5.81 19.17
C LEU A 379 22.19 -4.54 19.50
N LEU A 380 22.74 -3.84 18.51
CA LEU A 380 23.40 -2.53 18.72
C LEU A 380 22.39 -1.40 18.97
N ALA A 381 21.12 -1.61 18.64
CA ALA A 381 20.05 -0.62 18.79
C ALA A 381 19.11 -0.97 19.96
N GLN A 382 18.60 0.06 20.63
CA GLN A 382 17.73 -0.11 21.82
C GLN A 382 16.38 -0.72 21.49
N ASP A 383 15.93 -0.62 20.24
CA ASP A 383 14.63 -1.10 19.78
C ASP A 383 14.68 -2.55 19.26
N ALA A 384 15.79 -3.27 19.47
CA ALA A 384 15.93 -4.67 19.10
C ALA A 384 14.85 -5.54 19.79
N PRO A 385 14.11 -6.36 19.03
CA PRO A 385 13.21 -7.36 19.61
C PRO A 385 13.97 -8.33 20.52
N VAL A 386 13.41 -8.67 21.68
CA VAL A 386 14.06 -9.56 22.66
C VAL A 386 14.36 -10.94 22.07
N GLU A 387 13.53 -11.39 21.15
CA GLU A 387 13.65 -12.64 20.39
C GLU A 387 14.93 -12.70 19.55
N THR A 388 15.61 -11.59 19.32
CA THR A 388 16.88 -11.53 18.58
C THR A 388 17.93 -12.47 19.20
N ASN A 389 18.05 -12.46 20.54
CA ASN A 389 18.98 -13.34 21.26
C ASN A 389 18.59 -14.82 21.10
N ARG A 390 17.29 -15.12 21.06
CA ARG A 390 16.80 -16.48 20.78
C ARG A 390 17.24 -16.96 19.39
N GLN A 391 17.08 -16.12 18.36
CA GLN A 391 17.45 -16.49 16.98
C GLN A 391 18.97 -16.66 16.81
N ILE A 392 19.76 -15.81 17.46
CA ILE A 392 21.22 -15.96 17.51
C ILE A 392 21.60 -17.30 18.16
N GLY A 393 20.98 -17.64 19.29
CA GLY A 393 21.19 -18.92 19.97
C GLY A 393 20.90 -20.12 19.07
N GLU A 394 19.80 -20.08 18.32
CA GLU A 394 19.45 -21.15 17.37
C GLU A 394 20.47 -21.32 16.24
N ILE A 395 21.01 -20.22 15.71
CA ILE A 395 22.06 -20.28 14.69
C ILE A 395 23.34 -20.90 15.26
N TYR A 396 23.80 -20.43 16.43
CA TYR A 396 25.02 -20.97 17.04
C TYR A 396 24.88 -22.43 17.44
N ARG A 397 23.71 -22.82 17.96
CA ARG A 397 23.41 -24.22 18.28
C ARG A 397 23.52 -25.12 17.05
N ARG A 398 23.01 -24.68 15.90
CA ARG A 398 23.12 -25.41 14.62
C ARG A 398 24.55 -25.48 14.08
N GLN A 399 25.42 -24.54 14.48
CA GLN A 399 26.85 -24.52 14.15
C GLN A 399 27.72 -25.27 15.17
N ASP A 400 27.11 -25.95 16.14
CA ASP A 400 27.80 -26.61 17.27
C ASP A 400 28.67 -25.67 18.13
N LYS A 401 28.33 -24.37 18.13
CA LYS A 401 28.97 -23.34 18.94
C LYS A 401 28.25 -23.22 20.29
N LYS A 402 28.41 -24.25 21.13
CA LYS A 402 27.69 -24.39 22.40
C LYS A 402 27.85 -23.17 23.33
N PRO A 403 29.06 -22.63 23.59
CA PRO A 403 29.22 -21.49 24.51
C PRO A 403 28.43 -20.25 24.06
N GLU A 404 28.48 -19.94 22.77
CA GLU A 404 27.79 -18.78 22.19
C GLU A 404 26.27 -18.98 22.17
N ALA A 405 25.81 -20.20 21.88
CA ALA A 405 24.40 -20.55 21.94
C ALA A 405 23.85 -20.38 23.37
N LEU A 406 24.58 -20.89 24.37
CA LEU A 406 24.20 -20.81 25.78
C LEU A 406 24.12 -19.35 26.26
N ALA A 407 25.11 -18.53 25.89
CA ALA A 407 25.12 -17.10 26.23
C ALA A 407 23.90 -16.37 25.65
N ALA A 408 23.58 -16.62 24.38
CA ALA A 408 22.45 -16.00 23.71
C ALA A 408 21.10 -16.43 24.31
N TYR A 409 20.90 -17.73 24.57
CA TYR A 409 19.68 -18.22 25.21
C TYR A 409 19.49 -17.68 26.63
N LYS A 410 20.55 -17.62 27.43
CA LYS A 410 20.51 -17.01 28.78
C LYS A 410 20.13 -15.53 28.71
N ALA A 411 20.68 -14.79 27.75
CA ALA A 411 20.31 -13.39 27.52
C ALA A 411 18.82 -13.24 27.16
N TYR A 412 18.28 -14.12 26.32
CA TYR A 412 16.85 -14.12 25.98
C TYR A 412 15.96 -14.39 27.19
N VAL A 413 16.21 -15.47 27.95
CA VAL A 413 15.39 -15.83 29.13
C VAL A 413 15.48 -14.76 30.22
N ALA A 414 16.64 -14.11 30.38
CA ALA A 414 16.79 -13.00 31.32
C ALA A 414 15.97 -11.77 30.91
N ALA A 415 15.90 -11.48 29.61
CA ALA A 415 15.15 -10.33 29.08
C ALA A 415 13.63 -10.58 29.00
N ALA A 416 13.21 -11.83 28.77
CA ALA A 416 11.81 -12.21 28.56
C ALA A 416 11.44 -13.49 29.35
N PRO A 417 11.51 -13.48 30.70
CA PRO A 417 11.31 -14.69 31.51
C PRO A 417 9.89 -15.27 31.44
N ASN A 418 8.91 -14.43 31.05
CA ASN A 418 7.50 -14.81 30.94
C ASN A 418 7.05 -15.04 29.48
N ALA A 419 7.97 -15.11 28.52
CA ALA A 419 7.62 -15.46 27.15
C ALA A 419 7.04 -16.87 27.09
N GLU A 420 6.07 -17.11 26.20
CA GLU A 420 5.36 -18.38 26.07
C GLU A 420 6.31 -19.56 25.79
N ASP A 421 7.40 -19.30 25.08
CA ASP A 421 8.46 -20.25 24.72
C ASP A 421 9.67 -20.23 25.67
N ALA A 422 9.67 -19.42 26.74
CA ALA A 422 10.80 -19.31 27.66
C ALA A 422 11.19 -20.66 28.30
N TRP A 423 10.20 -21.49 28.64
CA TRP A 423 10.43 -22.82 29.21
C TRP A 423 11.14 -23.78 28.23
N ILE A 424 10.85 -23.68 26.92
CA ILE A 424 11.53 -24.45 25.87
C ILE A 424 13.01 -24.05 25.83
N ILE A 425 13.28 -22.74 25.91
CA ILE A 425 14.65 -22.24 25.89
C ILE A 425 15.41 -22.62 27.16
N GLN A 426 14.76 -22.66 28.33
CA GLN A 426 15.35 -23.15 29.58
C GLN A 426 15.73 -24.64 29.52
N ASP A 427 14.90 -25.47 28.89
CA ASP A 427 15.23 -26.88 28.65
C ASP A 427 16.43 -27.02 27.71
N LEU A 428 16.48 -26.24 26.62
CA LEU A 428 17.64 -26.21 25.70
C LEU A 428 18.93 -25.76 26.39
N ILE A 429 18.86 -24.77 27.28
CA ILE A 429 20.00 -24.35 28.12
C ILE A 429 20.50 -25.54 28.94
N SER A 430 19.59 -26.25 29.63
CA SER A 430 19.93 -27.39 30.48
C SER A 430 20.57 -28.54 29.71
N GLN A 431 20.11 -28.80 28.47
CA GLN A 431 20.70 -29.81 27.60
C GLN A 431 22.10 -29.43 27.10
N LEU A 432 22.36 -28.15 26.85
CA LEU A 432 23.66 -27.66 26.36
C LEU A 432 24.74 -27.60 27.46
N GLU A 433 24.32 -27.56 28.73
CA GLU A 433 25.21 -27.60 29.90
C GLU A 433 25.66 -29.02 30.28
N GLN A 434 24.98 -30.04 29.77
CA GLN A 434 25.37 -31.46 29.85
C GLN A 434 26.36 -31.82 28.75
#